data_AF-B9TBQ9-F1
#
_entry.id   AF-B9TBQ9-F1
#
_cell.length_a   1.000
_cell.length_b   1.000
_cell.length_c   1.000
_cell.angle_alpha   90.00
_cell.angle_beta   90.00
_cell.angle_gamma   90.00
#
_symmetry.space_group_name_H-M   'P 1'
#
loop_
_entity.id
_entity.type
_entity.pdbx_description
1 polymer ?
#
loop_
_entity_poly.entity_id
_entity_poly.type
_entity_poly.pdbx_seq_one_letter_code
_entity_poly.pdbx_strand_id
1 'polypeptide(L)'
;MKKNPLITGLVSAMFATLATSAWADINDVRANLSKLHVPEGFHVEVYAEVPGARQMALGTNGNVYVGTRGSKVYAVVDKNKDHKADQVVTILDDLSVGNGVAMVDGHLYVAEQHRIT
;
A
#
# COMPACT_ATOMS: atom_id res chain seq x y z
N MET A 1 -13.38 -59.91 15.66
CA MET A 1 -13.84 -58.92 16.67
C MET A 1 -14.08 -57.59 15.97
N LYS A 2 -15.36 -57.18 15.85
CA LYS A 2 -15.79 -55.92 15.20
C LYS A 2 -15.50 -54.75 16.15
N LYS A 3 -14.83 -53.69 15.67
CA LYS A 3 -14.65 -52.45 16.42
C LYS A 3 -15.89 -51.57 16.25
N ASN A 4 -16.49 -51.14 17.37
CA ASN A 4 -17.72 -50.34 17.43
C ASN A 4 -17.48 -48.88 17.01
N PRO A 5 -18.39 -48.24 16.22
CA PRO A 5 -18.18 -46.90 15.67
C PRO A 5 -18.79 -45.78 16.53
N LEU A 6 -18.62 -45.84 17.84
CA LEU A 6 -19.29 -44.91 18.78
C LEU A 6 -18.31 -44.01 19.57
N ILE A 7 -17.09 -43.80 19.05
CA ILE A 7 -16.13 -42.82 19.61
C ILE A 7 -15.67 -41.86 18.49
N THR A 8 -16.62 -41.31 17.74
CA THR A 8 -16.39 -40.29 16.70
C THR A 8 -17.24 -39.03 16.93
N GLY A 9 -17.69 -38.82 18.16
CA GLY A 9 -18.40 -37.62 18.57
C GLY A 9 -17.61 -36.86 19.62
N LEU A 10 -17.46 -35.54 19.42
CA LEU A 10 -16.97 -34.53 20.37
C LEU A 10 -15.45 -34.45 20.59
N VAL A 11 -14.73 -33.84 19.63
CA VAL A 11 -13.58 -32.97 19.96
C VAL A 11 -13.60 -31.75 19.05
N SER A 12 -13.91 -30.60 19.64
CA SER A 12 -13.56 -29.23 19.23
C SER A 12 -13.95 -28.73 17.85
N ALA A 13 -15.22 -28.32 17.73
CA ALA A 13 -15.51 -27.03 17.11
C ALA A 13 -14.93 -25.91 18.01
N MET A 14 -13.62 -25.68 17.95
CA MET A 14 -12.95 -24.56 18.64
C MET A 14 -12.43 -23.58 17.60
N PHE A 15 -13.07 -22.41 17.55
CA PHE A 15 -12.45 -21.11 17.32
C PHE A 15 -11.30 -21.05 16.29
N ALA A 16 -11.65 -21.09 15.01
CA ALA A 16 -10.85 -20.40 14.00
C ALA A 16 -11.57 -19.11 13.61
N THR A 17 -11.76 -18.19 14.57
CA THR A 17 -11.88 -16.79 14.21
C THR A 17 -10.50 -16.37 13.73
N LEU A 18 -10.23 -16.56 12.44
CA LEU A 18 -9.17 -15.83 11.79
C LEU A 18 -9.51 -14.36 12.03
N ALA A 19 -8.74 -13.71 12.89
CA ALA A 19 -8.72 -12.26 12.94
C ALA A 19 -8.23 -11.84 11.55
N THR A 20 -9.17 -11.56 10.65
CA THR A 20 -8.85 -10.89 9.40
C THR A 20 -8.24 -9.57 9.86
N SER A 21 -6.94 -9.40 9.63
CA SER A 21 -6.32 -8.09 9.72
C SER A 21 -7.19 -7.18 8.86
N ALA A 22 -7.97 -6.30 9.48
CA ALA A 22 -8.78 -5.33 8.77
C ALA A 22 -7.81 -4.31 8.18
N TRP A 23 -7.31 -4.61 6.99
CA TRP A 23 -6.72 -3.61 6.13
C TRP A 23 -7.81 -2.57 5.88
N ALA A 24 -7.50 -1.29 6.08
CA ALA A 24 -8.46 -0.23 5.77
C ALA A 24 -8.86 -0.38 4.29
N ASP A 25 -10.15 -0.60 4.04
CA ASP A 25 -10.67 -0.77 2.70
C ASP A 25 -10.75 0.59 2.02
N ILE A 26 -10.62 0.61 0.70
CA ILE A 26 -10.71 1.85 -0.07
C ILE A 26 -12.06 2.57 0.11
N ASN A 27 -13.13 1.82 0.39
CA ASN A 27 -14.43 2.41 0.67
C ASN A 27 -14.44 3.16 2.01
N ASP A 28 -13.68 2.71 3.01
CA ASP A 28 -13.49 3.44 4.26
C ASP A 28 -12.76 4.76 4.02
N VAL A 29 -11.72 4.75 3.18
CA VAL A 29 -10.99 5.96 2.77
C VAL A 29 -11.93 6.93 2.05
N ARG A 30 -12.71 6.43 1.08
CA ARG A 30 -13.69 7.25 0.34
C ARG A 30 -14.77 7.83 1.24
N ALA A 31 -15.29 7.05 2.19
CA ALA A 31 -16.26 7.53 3.17
C ALA A 31 -15.67 8.66 4.04
N ASN A 32 -14.38 8.58 4.35
CA ASN A 32 -13.67 9.58 5.14
C ASN A 32 -13.29 10.86 4.36
N LEU A 33 -13.30 10.86 3.01
CA LEU A 33 -12.99 12.07 2.22
C LEU A 33 -13.88 13.25 2.59
N SER A 34 -15.16 12.98 2.86
CA SER A 34 -16.15 13.98 3.29
C SER A 34 -15.79 14.72 4.59
N LYS A 35 -14.85 14.19 5.38
CA LYS A 35 -14.37 14.79 6.63
C LYS A 35 -13.25 15.81 6.40
N LEU A 36 -12.65 15.82 5.21
CA LEU A 36 -11.60 16.78 4.84
C LEU A 36 -12.23 18.11 4.47
N HIS A 37 -11.72 19.18 5.07
CA HIS A 37 -12.12 20.55 4.76
C HIS A 37 -10.99 21.21 3.96
N VAL A 38 -11.32 21.75 2.78
CA VAL A 38 -10.37 22.42 1.90
C VAL A 38 -10.87 23.81 1.52
N PRO A 39 -9.99 24.75 1.14
CA PRO A 39 -10.41 26.07 0.67
C PRO A 39 -11.30 25.99 -0.58
N GLU A 40 -12.04 27.06 -0.84
CA GLU A 40 -12.86 27.17 -2.05
C GLU A 40 -12.00 27.03 -3.31
N GLY A 41 -12.53 26.30 -4.30
CA GLY A 41 -11.82 25.98 -5.54
C GLY A 41 -10.90 24.74 -5.48
N PHE A 42 -10.74 24.11 -4.31
CA PHE A 42 -9.96 22.87 -4.16
C PHE A 42 -10.86 21.63 -4.07
N HIS A 43 -10.34 20.50 -4.55
CA HIS A 43 -10.97 19.18 -4.46
C HIS A 43 -9.96 18.14 -3.99
N VAL A 44 -10.43 17.10 -3.31
CA VAL A 44 -9.60 15.97 -2.86
C VAL A 44 -10.27 14.68 -3.28
N GLU A 45 -9.50 13.83 -3.97
CA GLU A 45 -9.90 12.49 -4.37
C GLU A 45 -8.79 11.49 -4.04
N VAL A 46 -9.14 10.20 -4.08
CA VAL A 46 -8.14 9.13 -3.96
C VAL A 46 -7.38 9.03 -5.28
N TYR A 47 -6.06 9.22 -5.22
CA TYR A 47 -5.19 9.06 -6.40
C TYR A 47 -4.82 7.59 -6.66
N ALA A 48 -4.30 6.87 -5.66
CA ALA A 48 -3.92 5.46 -5.77
C ALA A 48 -3.87 4.76 -4.41
N GLU A 49 -4.01 3.43 -4.42
CA GLU A 49 -3.75 2.57 -3.26
C GLU A 49 -2.34 2.00 -3.33
N VAL A 50 -1.49 2.36 -2.37
CA VAL A 50 -0.10 1.89 -2.31
C VAL A 50 0.16 1.23 -0.95
N PRO A 51 0.55 -0.05 -0.92
CA PRO A 51 0.79 -0.77 0.33
C PRO A 51 1.88 -0.10 1.19
N GLY A 52 1.52 0.27 2.42
CA GLY A 52 2.49 0.84 3.37
C GLY A 52 3.12 2.17 2.94
N ALA A 53 2.41 2.96 2.12
CA ALA A 53 2.87 4.23 1.59
C ALA A 53 3.45 5.17 2.66
N ARG A 54 4.58 5.80 2.34
CA ARG A 54 5.24 6.82 3.16
C ARG A 54 5.58 8.03 2.30
N GLN A 55 6.85 8.42 2.23
CA GLN A 55 7.27 9.58 1.47
C GLN A 55 6.97 9.39 -0.02
N MET A 56 6.70 10.49 -0.71
CA MET A 56 6.43 10.51 -2.14
C MET A 56 7.26 11.57 -2.84
N ALA A 57 7.64 11.32 -4.09
CA ALA A 57 8.31 12.29 -4.96
C ALA A 57 7.75 12.21 -6.38
N LEU A 58 7.44 13.37 -6.98
CA LEU A 58 6.98 13.46 -8.36
C LEU A 58 8.17 13.39 -9.33
N GLY A 59 8.13 12.43 -10.25
CA GLY A 59 9.09 12.26 -11.33
C GLY A 59 8.88 13.24 -12.47
N THR A 60 9.94 13.49 -13.24
CA THR A 60 9.89 14.30 -14.47
C THR A 60 9.07 13.64 -15.59
N ASN A 61 8.83 12.33 -15.48
CA ASN A 61 7.97 11.55 -16.37
C ASN A 61 6.47 11.61 -16.00
N GLY A 62 6.11 12.27 -14.90
CA GLY A 62 4.73 12.35 -14.40
C GLY A 62 4.34 11.26 -13.40
N ASN A 63 5.21 10.26 -13.17
CA ASN A 63 4.94 9.21 -12.19
C ASN A 63 5.21 9.71 -10.77
N VAL A 64 4.46 9.21 -9.79
CA VAL A 64 4.74 9.44 -8.37
C VAL A 64 5.48 8.23 -7.80
N TYR A 65 6.67 8.45 -7.28
CA TYR A 65 7.46 7.43 -6.60
C TYR A 65 7.13 7.43 -5.11
N VAL A 66 6.91 6.25 -4.53
CA VAL A 66 6.38 6.10 -3.17
C VAL A 66 7.24 5.11 -2.39
N GLY A 67 7.90 5.61 -1.36
CA GLY A 67 8.61 4.79 -0.39
C GLY A 67 7.67 4.10 0.59
N THR A 68 8.16 3.10 1.32
CA THR A 68 7.38 2.32 2.27
C THR A 68 8.11 2.11 3.60
N ARG A 69 7.40 1.57 4.61
CA ARG A 69 8.05 1.05 5.83
C ARG A 69 8.70 -0.33 5.66
N GLY A 70 8.59 -0.94 4.47
CA GLY A 70 9.12 -2.26 4.17
C GLY A 70 10.28 -2.22 3.17
N SER A 71 10.47 -3.33 2.47
CA SER A 71 11.56 -3.49 1.50
C SER A 71 11.27 -2.93 0.12
N LYS A 72 10.08 -2.34 -0.09
CA LYS A 72 9.58 -1.97 -1.42
C LYS A 72 9.53 -0.47 -1.64
N VAL A 73 9.77 -0.07 -2.89
CA VAL A 73 9.39 1.24 -3.44
C VAL A 73 8.48 1.00 -4.62
N TYR A 74 7.44 1.83 -4.72
CA TYR A 74 6.46 1.77 -5.79
C TYR A 74 6.59 2.97 -6.72
N ALA A 75 6.24 2.79 -7.99
CA ALA A 75 5.88 3.87 -8.88
C ALA A 75 4.37 3.81 -9.15
N VAL A 76 3.70 4.92 -8.93
CA VAL A 76 2.33 5.17 -9.38
C VAL A 76 2.43 5.80 -10.76
N VAL A 77 1.98 5.06 -11.77
CA VAL A 77 2.16 5.39 -13.18
C VAL A 77 0.93 6.09 -13.72
N ASP A 78 1.14 7.22 -14.38
CA ASP A 78 0.14 7.98 -15.15
C ASP A 78 0.64 8.06 -16.60
N LYS A 79 0.19 7.13 -17.45
CA LYS A 79 0.68 6.99 -18.84
C LYS A 79 0.04 8.03 -19.76
N ASN A 80 -1.22 8.39 -19.51
CA ASN A 80 -1.98 9.30 -20.36
C ASN A 80 -1.87 10.77 -19.91
N LYS A 81 -1.22 11.03 -18.76
CA LYS A 81 -0.98 12.34 -18.17
C LYS A 81 -2.29 13.07 -17.84
N ASP A 82 -3.32 12.32 -17.44
CA ASP A 82 -4.60 12.89 -17.02
C ASP A 82 -4.68 13.13 -15.51
N HIS A 83 -3.55 12.97 -14.80
CA HIS A 83 -3.41 13.07 -13.36
C HIS A 83 -4.20 11.99 -12.60
N LYS A 84 -4.43 10.83 -13.21
CA LYS A 84 -4.98 9.64 -12.57
C LYS A 84 -3.99 8.49 -12.63
N ALA A 85 -3.97 7.70 -11.57
CA ALA A 85 -3.12 6.52 -11.53
C ALA A 85 -3.68 5.42 -12.43
N ASP A 86 -2.91 4.99 -13.42
CA ASP A 86 -3.22 3.82 -14.23
C ASP A 86 -2.79 2.54 -13.52
N GLN A 87 -1.61 2.56 -12.90
CA GLN A 87 -0.96 1.37 -12.33
C GLN A 87 -0.10 1.73 -11.12
N VAL A 88 -0.01 0.79 -10.17
CA VAL A 88 0.98 0.83 -9.09
C VAL A 88 1.94 -0.34 -9.30
N VAL A 89 3.19 -0.04 -9.61
CA VAL A 89 4.22 -1.05 -9.91
C VAL A 89 5.32 -1.02 -8.86
N THR A 90 5.82 -2.20 -8.48
CA THR A 90 7.00 -2.29 -7.61
C THR A 90 8.24 -2.03 -8.46
N ILE A 91 9.11 -1.10 -8.02
CA ILE A 91 10.34 -0.74 -8.75
C ILE A 91 11.61 -1.15 -8.02
N LEU A 92 11.52 -1.37 -6.71
CA LEU A 92 12.56 -1.95 -5.85
C LEU A 92 11.87 -2.84 -4.81
N ASP A 93 12.49 -3.95 -4.41
CA ASP A 93 11.89 -4.91 -3.47
C ASP A 93 12.84 -5.59 -2.47
N ASP A 94 14.12 -5.23 -2.48
CA ASP A 94 15.20 -5.82 -1.67
C ASP A 94 15.80 -4.84 -0.64
N LEU A 95 15.08 -3.77 -0.31
CA LEU A 95 15.56 -2.74 0.60
C LEU A 95 15.42 -3.17 2.08
N SER A 96 16.25 -2.62 2.95
CA SER A 96 16.08 -2.84 4.40
C SER A 96 14.82 -2.12 4.93
N VAL A 97 14.70 -0.82 4.64
CA VAL A 97 13.52 0.03 4.87
C VAL A 97 13.57 1.20 3.89
N GLY A 98 12.85 1.12 2.76
CA GLY A 98 12.88 2.12 1.68
C GLY A 98 11.91 3.29 1.87
N ASN A 99 12.01 4.02 2.98
CA ASN A 99 11.00 5.03 3.36
C ASN A 99 11.17 6.36 2.59
N GLY A 100 12.37 6.92 2.57
CA GLY A 100 12.61 8.22 1.95
C GLY A 100 12.81 8.11 0.44
N VAL A 101 12.16 8.98 -0.33
CA VAL A 101 12.34 9.09 -1.78
C VAL A 101 12.46 10.55 -2.19
N ALA A 102 13.37 10.84 -3.11
CA ALA A 102 13.58 12.18 -3.66
C ALA A 102 13.95 12.12 -5.14
N MET A 103 13.45 13.08 -5.92
CA MET A 103 13.88 13.28 -7.29
C MET A 103 14.90 14.42 -7.34
N VAL A 104 16.11 14.15 -7.83
CA VAL A 104 17.18 15.14 -7.98
C VAL A 104 17.83 14.93 -9.35
N ASP A 105 17.90 15.99 -10.15
CA ASP A 105 18.50 15.99 -11.50
C ASP A 105 18.00 14.85 -12.42
N GLY A 106 16.72 14.48 -12.29
CA GLY A 106 16.10 13.40 -13.07
C GLY A 106 16.35 11.98 -12.53
N HIS A 107 17.08 11.85 -11.43
CA HIS A 107 17.33 10.58 -10.75
C HIS A 107 16.45 10.42 -9.52
N LEU A 108 15.96 9.20 -9.31
CA LEU A 108 15.29 8.81 -8.08
C LEU A 108 16.35 8.37 -7.07
N TYR A 109 16.38 9.02 -5.93
CA TYR A 109 17.17 8.63 -4.76
C TYR A 109 16.25 7.99 -3.74
N VAL A 110 16.68 6.85 -3.18
CA VAL A 110 15.95 6.14 -2.14
C VAL A 110 16.81 6.05 -0.89
N ALA A 111 16.32 6.61 0.21
CA ALA A 111 16.95 6.51 1.51
C ALA A 111 16.50 5.23 2.22
N GLU A 112 17.46 4.32 2.38
CA GLU A 112 17.34 3.14 3.21
C GLU A 112 17.88 3.41 4.63
N GLN A 113 17.67 2.49 5.56
CA GLN A 113 18.16 2.63 6.93
C GLN A 113 19.69 2.85 7.03
N HIS A 114 20.45 2.35 6.07
CA HIS A 114 21.92 2.34 6.12
C HIS A 114 22.61 2.99 4.92
N ARG A 115 21.87 3.43 3.89
CA ARG A 115 22.46 4.00 2.66
C ARG A 115 21.44 4.80 1.85
N ILE A 116 21.92 5.48 0.82
CA ILE A 116 21.10 6.03 -0.25
C ILE A 116 21.45 5.26 -1.53
N THR A 117 20.43 4.86 -2.28
CA THR A 117 20.54 4.16 -3.58
C THR A 117 19.92 4.98 -4.69
#